data_AF-A0A259CEV2-F1
#
_entry.id   AF-A0A259CEV2-F1
#
_cell.length_a   1.000
_cell.length_b   1.000
_cell.length_c   1.000
_cell.angle_alpha   90.00
_cell.angle_beta   90.00
_cell.angle_gamma   90.00
#
_symmetry.space_group_name_H-M   'P 1'
#
loop_
_entity.id
_entity.type
_entity.pdbx_description
1 polymer ?
#
loop_
_entity_poly.entity_id
_entity_poly.type
_entity_poly.pdbx_seq_one_letter_code
_entity_poly.pdbx_strand_id
1 'polypeptide(L)'
;MAWTFPNSVLGLKRTIAGEIAHGHDVRLVGYCNPKGRLLASAWLGLFPQSAESEDCFALFISRDIAATIAKRLSMYVLRSKVKVIDASNDWDVFGVYTSFSIESVQTEQKGRLALQLPSVLAAEKSFERLLVAYPKNTIPNRDADSQSLAYWNTLEILSAIPRIVMATQEQFVPQMINFESVAGVD
;
A
#
# COMPACT_ATOMS: atom_id res chain seq x y z
N MET A 1 -20.50 -5.02 9.15
CA MET A 1 -19.39 -5.13 8.18
C MET A 1 -18.13 -4.90 8.99
N ALA A 2 -17.35 -5.95 9.25
CA ALA A 2 -16.25 -5.88 10.19
C ALA A 2 -14.99 -5.43 9.47
N TRP A 3 -14.46 -4.28 9.87
CA TRP A 3 -13.04 -4.04 9.76
C TRP A 3 -12.39 -4.95 10.80
N THR A 4 -11.54 -5.88 10.39
CA THR A 4 -10.63 -6.49 11.34
C THR A 4 -9.70 -5.37 11.81
N PHE A 5 -9.79 -5.04 13.10
CA PHE A 5 -9.04 -4.04 13.87
C PHE A 5 -9.56 -2.58 13.84
N PRO A 6 -10.44 -2.20 14.80
CA PRO A 6 -10.95 -0.83 14.93
C PRO A 6 -9.90 0.24 15.32
N ASN A 7 -8.64 -0.13 15.59
CA ASN A 7 -7.58 0.81 16.03
C ASN A 7 -6.37 0.93 15.08
N SER A 8 -6.39 0.31 13.89
CA SER A 8 -5.17 0.09 13.09
C SER A 8 -4.55 1.34 12.43
N VAL A 9 -5.32 2.42 12.28
CA VAL A 9 -4.85 3.70 11.70
C VAL A 9 -4.52 4.76 12.75
N LEU A 10 -4.91 4.55 14.01
CA LEU A 10 -4.55 5.46 15.09
C LEU A 10 -3.07 5.27 15.41
N GLY A 11 -2.32 6.37 15.45
CA GLY A 11 -0.89 6.36 15.79
C GLY A 11 0.09 6.21 14.62
N LEU A 12 -0.40 6.22 13.36
CA LEU A 12 0.49 6.35 12.20
C LEU A 12 1.19 7.71 12.23
N LYS A 13 2.52 7.72 12.06
CA LYS A 13 3.27 8.95 11.89
C LYS A 13 2.94 9.60 10.54
N ARG A 14 2.82 10.93 10.56
CA ARG A 14 2.73 11.74 9.34
C ARG A 14 4.02 11.62 8.55
N THR A 15 3.92 11.13 7.31
CA THR A 15 5.01 11.07 6.34
C THR A 15 4.89 12.27 5.41
N ILE A 16 5.78 13.25 5.57
CA ILE A 16 5.70 14.49 4.78
C ILE A 16 6.30 14.29 3.38
N ALA A 17 6.06 15.25 2.49
CA ALA A 17 6.52 15.18 1.10
C ALA A 17 8.04 14.94 1.02
N GLY A 18 8.42 13.85 0.36
CA GLY A 18 9.82 13.44 0.19
C GLY A 18 10.30 12.36 1.17
N GLU A 19 9.54 12.09 2.25
CA GLU A 19 9.86 10.97 3.15
C GLU A 19 9.35 9.63 2.60
N ILE A 20 9.75 8.54 3.26
CA ILE A 20 9.26 7.19 3.01
C ILE A 20 8.63 6.73 4.32
N ALA A 21 7.36 6.33 4.29
CA ALA A 21 6.75 5.72 5.46
C ALA A 21 7.32 4.29 5.60
N HIS A 22 7.69 3.89 6.80
CA HIS A 22 8.36 2.62 7.05
C HIS A 22 8.00 2.01 8.40
N GLY A 23 8.30 0.72 8.59
CA GLY A 23 8.06 0.02 9.85
C GLY A 23 6.62 0.17 10.34
N HIS A 24 6.45 0.71 11.55
CA HIS A 24 5.14 0.93 12.15
C HIS A 24 4.35 2.11 11.56
N ASP A 25 4.84 2.80 10.54
CA ASP A 25 4.10 3.85 9.82
C ASP A 25 3.48 3.37 8.51
N VAL A 26 3.60 2.06 8.23
CA VAL A 26 2.96 1.37 7.12
C VAL A 26 2.06 0.26 7.66
N ARG A 27 0.86 0.11 7.12
CA ARG A 27 -0.07 -0.96 7.52
C ARG A 27 -0.56 -1.73 6.32
N LEU A 28 -0.52 -3.06 6.41
CA LEU A 28 -1.31 -3.92 5.54
C LEU A 28 -2.72 -4.03 6.11
N VAL A 29 -3.73 -3.64 5.33
CA VAL A 29 -5.13 -3.65 5.76
C VAL A 29 -6.00 -4.44 4.80
N GLY A 30 -7.03 -5.11 5.33
CA GLY A 30 -7.99 -5.88 4.57
C GLY A 30 -9.39 -5.30 4.70
N TYR A 31 -10.09 -5.10 3.59
CA TYR A 31 -11.50 -4.69 3.59
C TYR A 31 -12.38 -5.91 3.34
N CYS A 32 -13.23 -6.26 4.30
CA CYS A 32 -14.04 -7.48 4.26
C CYS A 32 -15.53 -7.20 4.00
N ASN A 33 -16.21 -8.14 3.36
CA ASN A 33 -17.66 -8.19 3.30
C ASN A 33 -18.26 -8.57 4.69
N PRO A 34 -19.58 -8.49 4.89
CA PRO A 34 -20.21 -8.86 6.16
C PRO A 34 -20.01 -10.34 6.58
N LYS A 35 -19.64 -11.23 5.64
CA LYS A 35 -19.32 -12.64 5.90
C LYS A 35 -17.85 -12.85 6.27
N GLY A 36 -17.06 -11.79 6.42
CA GLY A 36 -15.64 -11.85 6.76
C GLY A 36 -14.72 -12.18 5.59
N ARG A 37 -15.22 -12.20 4.34
CA ARG A 37 -14.41 -12.50 3.14
C ARG A 37 -13.83 -11.22 2.55
N LEU A 38 -12.60 -11.28 2.09
CA LEU A 38 -11.85 -10.12 1.61
C LEU A 38 -12.37 -9.62 0.27
N LEU A 39 -12.65 -8.33 0.21
CA LEU A 39 -12.96 -7.57 -0.99
C LEU A 39 -11.73 -6.81 -1.50
N ALA A 40 -10.81 -6.42 -0.61
CA ALA A 40 -9.56 -5.78 -0.98
C ALA A 40 -8.47 -6.00 0.08
N SER A 41 -7.22 -5.89 -0.37
CA SER A 41 -6.03 -5.68 0.45
C SER A 41 -5.41 -4.33 0.07
N ALA A 42 -4.88 -3.60 1.03
CA ALA A 42 -4.20 -2.34 0.76
C ALA A 42 -2.96 -2.17 1.66
N TRP A 43 -1.92 -1.57 1.12
CA TRP A 43 -0.90 -0.90 1.94
C TRP A 43 -1.36 0.52 2.24
N LEU A 44 -1.24 0.94 3.50
CA LEU A 44 -1.77 2.19 4.00
C LEU A 44 -0.66 3.00 4.68
N GLY A 45 -0.62 4.31 4.42
CA GLY A 45 0.19 5.28 5.14
C GLY A 45 -0.51 6.64 5.26
N LEU A 46 0.02 7.49 6.15
CA LEU A 46 -0.49 8.84 6.43
C LEU A 46 0.40 9.91 5.79
N PHE A 47 -0.11 10.59 4.76
CA PHE A 47 0.62 11.52 3.90
C PHE A 47 -0.06 12.89 3.80
N PRO A 48 -0.01 13.72 4.85
CA PRO A 48 -0.52 15.09 4.76
C PRO A 48 0.31 15.90 3.75
N GLN A 49 -0.31 16.88 3.10
CA GLN A 49 0.37 17.72 2.10
C GLN A 49 1.49 18.59 2.70
N SER A 50 1.29 19.06 3.94
CA SER A 50 2.27 19.78 4.76
C SER A 50 2.10 19.42 6.24
N ALA A 51 3.01 19.87 7.10
CA ALA A 51 2.92 19.64 8.54
C ALA A 51 1.64 20.25 9.16
N GLU A 52 1.16 21.39 8.64
CA GLU A 52 -0.09 22.03 9.11
C GLU A 52 -1.35 21.57 8.36
N SER A 53 -1.22 20.72 7.33
CA SER A 53 -2.36 20.21 6.57
C SER A 53 -3.15 19.16 7.36
N GLU A 54 -4.42 19.00 6.96
CA GLU A 54 -5.27 17.91 7.43
C GLU A 54 -4.68 16.54 7.07
N ASP A 55 -5.03 15.52 7.86
CA ASP A 55 -4.59 14.16 7.64
C ASP A 55 -5.13 13.61 6.31
N CYS A 56 -4.25 12.98 5.54
CA CYS A 56 -4.59 12.33 4.27
C CYS A 56 -4.02 10.91 4.26
N PHE A 57 -4.90 9.91 4.29
CA PHE A 57 -4.48 8.52 4.18
C PHE A 57 -4.45 8.09 2.71
N ALA A 58 -3.36 7.45 2.31
CA ALA A 58 -3.26 6.83 0.98
C ALA A 58 -3.35 5.31 1.11
N LEU A 59 -4.24 4.71 0.32
CA LEU A 59 -4.40 3.26 0.23
C LEU A 59 -3.92 2.79 -1.14
N PHE A 60 -2.89 1.95 -1.16
CA PHE A 60 -2.35 1.31 -2.35
C PHE A 60 -3.12 0.01 -2.59
N ILE A 61 -4.09 0.06 -3.50
CA ILE A 61 -5.02 -1.04 -3.83
C ILE A 61 -4.79 -1.49 -5.28
N SER A 62 -5.05 -2.76 -5.58
CA SER A 62 -5.08 -3.27 -6.97
C SER A 62 -6.00 -2.42 -7.86
N ARG A 63 -5.47 -1.99 -9.01
CA ARG A 63 -6.12 -1.02 -9.92
C ARG A 63 -7.51 -1.45 -10.39
N ASP A 64 -7.69 -2.74 -10.66
CA ASP A 64 -8.93 -3.34 -11.17
C ASP A 64 -10.11 -3.28 -10.19
N ILE A 65 -9.86 -3.08 -8.89
CA ILE A 65 -10.89 -2.97 -7.85
C ILE A 65 -10.95 -1.58 -7.20
N ALA A 66 -10.00 -0.68 -7.47
CA ALA A 66 -9.86 0.62 -6.80
C ALA A 66 -11.16 1.45 -6.81
N ALA A 67 -11.74 1.69 -7.98
CA ALA A 67 -12.97 2.47 -8.13
C ALA A 67 -14.16 1.88 -7.34
N THR A 68 -14.32 0.56 -7.40
CA THR A 68 -15.39 -0.16 -6.69
C THR A 68 -15.22 -0.05 -5.17
N ILE A 69 -13.98 -0.16 -4.68
CA ILE A 69 -13.69 -0.05 -3.25
C ILE A 69 -13.85 1.38 -2.75
N ALA A 70 -13.39 2.39 -3.50
CA ALA A 70 -13.59 3.79 -3.16
C ALA A 70 -15.09 4.11 -3.01
N LYS A 71 -15.92 3.72 -4.00
CA LYS A 71 -17.38 3.91 -3.93
C LYS A 71 -17.99 3.23 -2.69
N ARG A 72 -17.54 2.03 -2.35
CA ARG A 72 -18.02 1.31 -1.16
C ARG A 72 -17.64 2.02 0.13
N LEU A 73 -16.38 2.43 0.26
CA LEU A 73 -15.90 3.19 1.43
C LEU A 73 -16.68 4.49 1.60
N SER A 74 -16.97 5.21 0.52
CA SER A 74 -17.77 6.45 0.56
C SER A 74 -19.18 6.25 1.15
N MET A 75 -19.81 5.09 0.96
CA MET A 75 -21.15 4.81 1.51
C MET A 75 -21.17 4.78 3.05
N TYR A 76 -20.02 4.54 3.68
CA TYR A 76 -19.90 4.43 5.14
C TYR A 76 -19.35 5.70 5.80
N VAL A 77 -19.15 6.77 5.03
CA VAL A 77 -18.84 8.11 5.56
C VAL A 77 -20.12 8.72 6.13
N LEU A 78 -20.48 8.33 7.34
CA LEU A 78 -21.63 8.88 8.06
C LEU A 78 -21.13 9.74 9.22
N ARG A 79 -21.41 11.05 9.15
CA ARG A 79 -21.03 12.09 10.14
C ARG A 79 -19.53 12.35 10.34
N SER A 80 -18.65 11.59 9.69
CA SER A 80 -17.21 11.87 9.66
C SER A 80 -16.88 12.93 8.59
N LYS A 81 -16.00 13.88 8.92
CA LYS A 81 -15.46 14.87 7.98
C LYS A 81 -14.35 14.25 7.12
N VAL A 82 -14.65 13.18 6.39
CA VAL A 82 -13.67 12.47 5.55
C VAL A 82 -14.17 12.45 4.10
N LYS A 83 -13.25 12.67 3.16
CA LYS A 83 -13.50 12.51 1.73
C LYS A 83 -12.72 11.30 1.22
N VAL A 84 -13.42 10.36 0.59
CA VAL A 84 -12.80 9.22 -0.10
C VAL A 84 -12.81 9.51 -1.59
N ILE A 85 -11.65 9.41 -2.24
CA ILE A 85 -11.48 9.61 -3.68
C ILE A 85 -10.79 8.40 -4.29
N ASP A 86 -11.21 8.00 -5.49
CA ASP A 86 -10.40 7.12 -6.33
C ASP A 86 -9.40 7.98 -7.10
N ALA A 87 -8.12 7.83 -6.77
CA ALA A 87 -7.01 8.54 -7.41
C ALA A 87 -6.24 7.66 -8.40
N SER A 88 -6.73 6.45 -8.70
CA SER A 88 -6.01 5.47 -9.52
C SER A 88 -5.70 5.94 -10.95
N ASN A 89 -6.48 6.88 -11.48
CA ASN A 89 -6.24 7.48 -12.79
C ASN A 89 -5.30 8.69 -12.76
N ASP A 90 -4.99 9.25 -11.59
CA ASP A 90 -4.18 10.46 -11.44
C ASP A 90 -2.75 10.13 -10.96
N TRP A 91 -2.49 8.88 -10.60
CA TRP A 91 -1.21 8.43 -10.06
C TRP A 91 -0.68 7.18 -10.78
N ASP A 92 0.63 7.17 -10.99
CA ASP A 92 1.38 6.01 -11.44
C ASP A 92 2.14 5.41 -10.26
N VAL A 93 2.03 4.09 -10.10
CA VAL A 93 2.61 3.36 -8.97
C VAL A 93 3.72 2.44 -9.48
N PHE A 94 4.88 2.52 -8.85
CA PHE A 94 6.07 1.74 -9.18
C PHE A 94 6.52 0.92 -7.98
N GLY A 95 7.01 -0.28 -8.26
CA GLY A 95 7.76 -1.09 -7.30
C GLY A 95 9.25 -0.82 -7.45
N VAL A 96 9.94 -0.59 -6.34
CA VAL A 96 11.40 -0.50 -6.33
C VAL A 96 11.94 -1.55 -5.38
N TYR A 97 12.98 -2.26 -5.78
CA TYR A 97 13.66 -3.23 -4.92
C TYR A 97 15.17 -3.05 -4.99
N THR A 98 15.86 -3.37 -3.90
CA THR A 98 17.32 -3.30 -3.81
C THR A 98 17.83 -4.32 -2.80
N SER A 99 19.01 -4.88 -3.05
CA SER A 99 19.74 -5.69 -2.06
C SER A 99 20.71 -4.85 -1.21
N PHE A 100 20.70 -3.53 -1.40
CA PHE A 100 21.44 -2.55 -0.61
C PHE A 100 20.48 -1.76 0.30
N SER A 101 20.96 -0.76 1.03
CA SER A 101 20.10 0.13 1.81
C SER A 101 19.15 0.92 0.91
N ILE A 102 17.87 1.00 1.28
CA ILE A 102 16.87 1.76 0.56
C ILE A 102 17.13 3.27 0.56
N GLU A 103 17.92 3.77 1.51
CA GLU A 103 18.35 5.17 1.55
C GLU A 103 19.20 5.55 0.32
N SER A 104 19.86 4.56 -0.30
CA SER A 104 20.62 4.77 -1.54
C SER A 104 19.74 4.88 -2.79
N VAL A 105 18.45 4.51 -2.68
CA VAL A 105 17.52 4.57 -3.79
C VAL A 105 17.01 5.99 -3.94
N GLN A 106 17.51 6.67 -4.97
CA GLN A 106 16.96 7.95 -5.38
C GLN A 106 15.51 7.78 -5.82
N THR A 107 14.59 8.24 -5.00
CA THR A 107 13.17 8.33 -5.32
C THR A 107 12.72 9.78 -5.50
N GLU A 108 13.64 10.75 -5.43
CA GLU A 108 13.35 12.17 -5.30
C GLU A 108 12.49 12.74 -6.43
N GLN A 109 11.24 13.05 -6.08
CA GLN A 109 10.40 14.05 -6.76
C GLN A 109 9.38 14.63 -5.79
N LYS A 110 9.02 15.90 -6.00
CA LYS A 110 8.04 16.62 -5.20
C LYS A 110 6.66 15.98 -5.33
N GLY A 111 5.99 15.75 -4.20
CA GLY A 111 4.62 15.24 -4.16
C GLY A 111 4.48 13.74 -4.36
N ARG A 112 5.57 12.96 -4.38
CA ARG A 112 5.48 11.49 -4.36
C ARG A 112 4.98 10.99 -3.01
N LEU A 113 4.40 9.79 -3.03
CA LEU A 113 4.11 9.01 -1.82
C LEU A 113 4.97 7.75 -1.87
N ALA A 114 5.61 7.36 -0.76
CA ALA A 114 6.40 6.14 -0.72
C ALA A 114 6.18 5.37 0.58
N LEU A 115 6.03 4.06 0.43
CA LEU A 115 5.87 3.09 1.52
C LEU A 115 6.97 2.04 1.40
N GLN A 116 7.68 1.77 2.49
CA GLN A 116 8.55 0.61 2.61
C GLN A 116 7.74 -0.63 2.93
N LEU A 117 7.87 -1.65 2.07
CA LEU A 117 7.28 -2.95 2.29
C LEU A 117 8.21 -3.82 3.14
N PRO A 118 7.69 -4.90 3.77
CA PRO A 118 8.53 -5.88 4.44
C PRO A 118 9.61 -6.44 3.49
N SER A 119 10.84 -6.48 4.01
CA SER A 119 11.99 -7.04 3.32
C SER A 119 11.80 -8.53 3.04
N VAL A 120 12.42 -9.01 1.97
CA VAL A 120 12.27 -10.39 1.49
C VAL A 120 13.64 -11.03 1.37
N LEU A 121 13.81 -12.22 1.93
CA LEU A 121 15.03 -13.01 1.75
C LEU A 121 14.95 -13.81 0.45
N ALA A 122 15.89 -13.61 -0.47
CA ALA A 122 16.00 -14.36 -1.71
C ALA A 122 17.47 -14.67 -2.00
N ALA A 123 17.80 -15.94 -2.27
CA ALA A 123 19.17 -16.40 -2.56
C ALA A 123 20.21 -15.86 -1.55
N GLU A 124 19.92 -16.02 -0.25
CA GLU A 124 20.77 -15.58 0.88
C GLU A 124 20.99 -14.06 0.98
N LYS A 125 20.24 -13.26 0.21
CA LYS A 125 20.28 -11.79 0.26
C LYS A 125 18.93 -11.24 0.72
N SER A 126 18.97 -10.26 1.62
CA SER A 126 17.78 -9.49 1.99
C SER A 126 17.53 -8.41 0.94
N PHE A 127 16.29 -8.30 0.48
CA PHE A 127 15.84 -7.28 -0.46
C PHE A 127 14.87 -6.34 0.25
N GLU A 128 15.21 -5.05 0.24
CA GLU A 128 14.30 -3.98 0.65
C GLU A 128 13.43 -3.56 -0.54
N ARG A 129 12.17 -3.23 -0.27
CA ARG A 129 11.17 -2.95 -1.29
C ARG A 129 10.37 -1.71 -0.96
N LEU A 130 10.06 -0.91 -1.98
CA LEU A 130 9.16 0.25 -1.89
C LEU A 130 8.00 0.12 -2.86
N LEU A 131 6.85 0.64 -2.44
CA LEU A 131 5.83 1.14 -3.35
C LEU A 131 5.95 2.66 -3.41
N VAL A 132 6.10 3.20 -4.61
CA VAL A 132 6.22 4.64 -4.84
C VAL A 132 5.13 5.08 -5.81
N ALA A 133 4.31 6.04 -5.41
CA ALA A 133 3.32 6.67 -6.26
C ALA A 133 3.79 8.07 -6.66
N TYR A 134 3.73 8.36 -7.96
CA TYR A 134 3.96 9.68 -8.53
C TYR A 134 2.66 10.23 -9.13
N PRO A 135 2.37 11.53 -8.99
CA PRO A 135 1.32 12.15 -9.78
C PRO A 135 1.63 11.97 -11.28
N LYS A 136 0.60 11.69 -12.08
CA LYS A 136 0.75 11.54 -13.53
C LYS A 136 1.49 12.72 -14.16
N ASN A 137 2.23 12.43 -15.22
CA ASN A 137 3.09 13.39 -15.95
C ASN A 137 4.27 13.95 -15.14
N THR A 138 4.51 13.45 -13.93
CA THR A 138 5.72 13.78 -13.16
C THR A 138 6.80 12.72 -13.34
N ILE A 139 6.47 11.56 -13.93
CA ILE A 139 7.28 10.33 -13.97
C ILE A 139 8.79 10.60 -14.23
N PRO A 140 9.70 10.10 -13.37
CA PRO A 140 11.11 10.02 -13.73
C PRO A 140 11.25 9.01 -14.88
N ASN A 141 11.91 9.40 -15.97
CA ASN A 141 12.17 8.55 -17.15
C ASN A 141 12.90 7.24 -16.74
N ARG A 142 12.12 6.24 -16.32
CA ARG A 142 12.59 4.92 -15.90
C ARG A 142 11.68 3.91 -16.56
N ASP A 143 12.15 3.38 -17.67
CA ASP A 143 11.54 2.22 -18.29
C ASP A 143 11.71 1.02 -17.33
N ALA A 144 10.60 0.54 -16.78
CA ALA A 144 10.59 -0.74 -16.11
C ALA A 144 10.76 -1.82 -17.18
N ASP A 145 11.97 -2.37 -17.30
CA ASP A 145 12.19 -3.50 -18.20
C ASP A 145 11.40 -4.74 -17.70
N SER A 146 11.08 -5.65 -18.63
CA SER A 146 10.29 -6.84 -18.33
C SER A 146 10.98 -7.77 -17.31
N GLN A 147 12.32 -7.72 -17.24
CA GLN A 147 13.11 -8.53 -16.31
C GLN A 147 12.95 -8.04 -14.88
N SER A 148 12.97 -6.73 -14.67
CA SER A 148 12.76 -6.06 -13.39
C SER A 148 11.36 -6.34 -12.86
N LEU A 149 10.35 -6.33 -13.74
CA LEU A 149 8.99 -6.70 -13.38
C LEU A 149 8.88 -8.18 -12.97
N ALA A 150 9.52 -9.09 -13.73
CA ALA A 150 9.53 -10.51 -13.38
C ALA A 150 10.22 -10.77 -12.03
N TYR A 151 11.31 -10.04 -11.74
CA TYR A 151 11.99 -10.13 -10.46
C TYR A 151 11.15 -9.57 -9.31
N TRP A 152 10.50 -8.42 -9.50
CA TRP A 152 9.53 -7.87 -8.54
C TRP A 152 8.42 -8.88 -8.22
N ASN A 153 7.85 -9.53 -9.24
CA ASN A 153 6.83 -10.56 -9.06
C ASN A 153 7.36 -11.77 -8.26
N THR A 154 8.62 -12.14 -8.45
CA THR A 154 9.27 -13.19 -7.66
C THR A 154 9.38 -12.78 -6.19
N LEU A 155 9.80 -11.54 -5.92
CA LEU A 155 9.88 -11.00 -4.55
C LEU A 155 8.48 -10.87 -3.90
N GLU A 156 7.45 -10.52 -4.66
CA GLU A 156 6.06 -10.52 -4.19
C GLU A 156 5.64 -11.93 -3.72
N ILE A 157 5.92 -12.97 -4.51
CA ILE A 157 5.64 -14.37 -4.15
C ILE A 157 6.40 -14.74 -2.87
N LEU A 158 7.71 -14.48 -2.84
CA LEU A 158 8.57 -14.80 -1.70
C LEU A 158 8.19 -14.04 -0.42
N SER A 159 7.56 -12.87 -0.54
CA SER A 159 7.06 -12.13 0.62
C SER A 159 5.90 -12.83 1.33
N ALA A 160 5.21 -13.74 0.65
CA ALA A 160 3.99 -14.40 1.13
C ALA A 160 2.87 -13.42 1.54
N ILE A 161 2.85 -12.21 0.97
CA ILE A 161 1.81 -11.20 1.19
C ILE A 161 0.94 -11.10 -0.07
N PRO A 162 -0.24 -11.74 -0.12
CA PRO A 162 -1.04 -11.73 -1.33
C PRO A 162 -1.83 -10.44 -1.49
N ARG A 163 -2.00 -10.03 -2.76
CA ARG A 163 -2.88 -8.94 -3.15
C ARG A 163 -4.23 -9.48 -3.60
N ILE A 164 -5.30 -8.88 -3.09
CA ILE A 164 -6.64 -9.10 -3.59
C ILE A 164 -6.83 -8.28 -4.88
N VAL A 165 -7.27 -8.96 -5.91
CA VAL A 165 -7.61 -8.44 -7.24
C VAL A 165 -9.05 -8.84 -7.54
N MET A 166 -9.62 -8.34 -8.64
CA MET A 166 -11.00 -8.62 -9.02
C MET A 166 -11.29 -10.14 -9.07
N ALA A 167 -10.36 -10.92 -9.64
CA ALA A 167 -10.50 -12.36 -9.77
C ALA A 167 -10.48 -13.12 -8.43
N THR A 168 -9.94 -12.53 -7.35
CA THR A 168 -9.77 -13.18 -6.05
C THR A 168 -10.67 -12.60 -4.95
N GLN A 169 -11.56 -11.67 -5.29
CA GLN A 169 -12.53 -11.13 -4.34
C GLN A 169 -13.40 -12.25 -3.77
N GLU A 170 -13.64 -12.17 -2.46
CA GLU A 170 -14.46 -13.08 -1.67
C GLU A 170 -13.95 -14.54 -1.57
N GLN A 171 -12.80 -14.85 -2.19
CA GLN A 171 -12.23 -16.21 -2.13
C GLN A 171 -11.59 -16.52 -0.78
N PHE A 172 -11.05 -15.50 -0.10
CA PHE A 172 -10.27 -15.66 1.12
C PHE A 172 -10.88 -14.92 2.31
N VAL A 173 -10.67 -15.45 3.51
CA VAL A 173 -10.77 -14.70 4.77
C VAL A 173 -9.36 -14.26 5.23
N PRO A 174 -9.19 -13.21 6.04
CA PRO A 174 -7.87 -12.73 6.46
C PRO A 174 -6.92 -13.80 7.02
N GLN A 175 -7.46 -14.74 7.79
CA GLN A 175 -6.71 -15.84 8.41
C GLN A 175 -6.13 -16.82 7.38
N MET A 176 -6.76 -16.97 6.22
CA MET A 176 -6.29 -17.88 5.17
C MET A 176 -5.05 -17.37 4.44
N ILE A 177 -4.76 -16.07 4.55
CA ILE A 177 -3.69 -15.40 3.82
C ILE A 177 -2.69 -14.71 4.76
N ASN A 178 -2.63 -15.16 6.01
CA ASN A 178 -1.67 -14.73 7.03
C ASN A 178 -1.64 -13.22 7.28
N PHE A 179 -2.77 -12.51 7.15
CA PHE A 179 -2.81 -11.06 7.40
C PHE A 179 -2.41 -10.69 8.83
N GLU A 180 -2.68 -11.57 9.78
CA GLU A 180 -2.27 -11.46 11.19
C GLU A 180 -0.77 -11.62 11.43
N SER A 181 -0.03 -12.27 10.51
CA SER A 181 1.42 -12.47 10.65
C SER A 181 2.25 -11.29 10.12
N VAL A 182 1.65 -10.42 9.30
CA VAL A 182 2.33 -9.29 8.65
C VAL A 182 2.17 -8.00 9.48
N ALA A 183 1.16 -7.94 10.34
CA ALA A 183 1.08 -6.97 11.42
C ALA A 183 1.69 -7.64 12.66
N GLY A 184 2.98 -7.41 12.91
CA GLY A 184 3.70 -7.94 14.06
C GLY A 184 2.87 -7.84 15.33
N VAL A 185 2.64 -8.99 15.96
CA VAL A 185 2.15 -9.08 17.33
C VAL A 185 3.28 -8.57 18.23
N ASP A 186 3.22 -7.27 18.55
CA ASP A 186 3.21 -6.71 19.91
C ASP A 186 2.92 -5.20 19.86
#